data_AF-A0A1D2QXQ1-F1
#
_entry.id   AF-A0A1D2QXQ1-F1
#
_cell.length_a   1.000
_cell.length_b   1.000
_cell.length_c   1.000
_cell.angle_alpha   90.00
_cell.angle_beta   90.00
_cell.angle_gamma   90.00
#
_symmetry.space_group_name_H-M   'P 1'
#
loop_
_entity.id
_entity.type
_entity.pdbx_description
1 polymer ?
#
loop_
_entity_poly.entity_id
_entity_poly.type
_entity_poly.pdbx_seq_one_letter_code
_entity_poly.pdbx_strand_id
1 'polypeptide(L)'
;MKVVGIDLAGNPKNPTGFCILSVGENKKIAMAKILRSDEEILGELKKSDAGLVAIDAPLTFKGENRMCDDELRIYGALPPTLRGMTKLAERGTKLAGKLKKLNFEVIEVFPTASAKILGFYDKKEIVMQKRLISAGIGGLEDRILKKDELDAVFA
;
A
#
# COMPACT_ATOMS: atom_id res chain seq x y z
N MET A 1 7.72 7.14 15.22
CA MET A 1 6.90 7.62 14.07
C MET A 1 5.95 6.52 13.62
N LYS A 2 4.83 6.90 13.00
CA LYS A 2 3.90 5.96 12.36
C LYS A 2 3.67 6.36 10.91
N VAL A 3 3.69 5.36 10.03
CA VAL A 3 3.35 5.49 8.61
C VAL A 3 2.31 4.43 8.27
N VAL A 4 1.51 4.70 7.24
CA VAL A 4 0.49 3.77 6.77
C VAL A 4 0.75 3.38 5.34
N GLY A 5 0.74 2.08 5.06
CA GLY A 5 0.72 1.52 3.72
C GLY A 5 -0.68 1.00 3.37
N ILE A 6 -1.14 1.26 2.14
CA ILE A 6 -2.46 0.86 1.65
C ILE A 6 -2.31 0.14 0.31
N ASP A 7 -2.66 -1.13 0.25
CA ASP A 7 -2.89 -1.84 -1.02
C ASP A 7 -4.34 -1.64 -1.45
N LEU A 8 -4.59 -0.64 -2.30
CA LEU A 8 -5.93 -0.18 -2.62
C LEU A 8 -6.58 -1.05 -3.69
N ALA A 9 -7.77 -1.56 -3.42
CA ALA A 9 -8.58 -2.18 -4.47
C ALA A 9 -9.38 -1.13 -5.27
N GLY A 10 -9.51 -1.32 -6.59
CA GLY A 10 -10.33 -0.41 -7.41
C GLY A 10 -11.84 -0.48 -7.12
N ASN A 11 -12.34 -1.62 -6.68
CA ASN A 11 -13.75 -1.79 -6.26
C ASN A 11 -13.82 -1.92 -4.74
N PRO A 12 -14.58 -1.07 -4.02
CA PRO A 12 -14.73 -1.15 -2.56
C PRO A 12 -15.30 -2.48 -2.05
N LYS A 13 -15.89 -3.34 -2.89
CA LYS A 13 -16.33 -4.68 -2.50
C LYS A 13 -15.15 -5.66 -2.30
N ASN A 14 -14.02 -5.37 -2.94
CA ASN A 14 -12.81 -6.17 -2.87
C ASN A 14 -11.97 -5.79 -1.63
N PRO A 15 -11.15 -6.71 -1.11
CA PRO A 15 -10.26 -6.41 0.01
C PRO A 15 -9.28 -5.29 -0.34
N THR A 16 -9.03 -4.38 0.59
CA THR A 16 -7.95 -3.40 0.57
C THR A 16 -7.04 -3.71 1.73
N GLY A 17 -5.76 -3.90 1.46
CA GLY A 17 -4.75 -4.06 2.51
C GLY A 17 -4.50 -2.75 3.22
N PHE A 18 -4.38 -2.78 4.54
CA PHE A 18 -4.05 -1.62 5.35
C PHE A 18 -3.04 -2.00 6.41
N CYS A 19 -1.87 -1.38 6.37
CA CYS A 19 -0.79 -1.61 7.33
C CYS A 19 -0.48 -0.32 8.08
N ILE A 20 -0.38 -0.41 9.42
CA ILE A 20 0.28 0.63 10.22
C ILE A 20 1.67 0.12 10.58
N LEU A 21 2.70 0.85 10.15
CA LEU A 21 4.08 0.60 10.56
C LEU A 21 4.48 1.62 11.63
N SER A 22 4.72 1.12 12.84
CA SER A 22 5.26 1.89 13.96
C SER A 22 6.78 1.70 14.04
N VAL A 23 7.53 2.78 13.90
CA VAL A 23 9.00 2.79 13.99
C VAL A 23 9.42 3.57 15.24
N GLY A 24 10.02 2.87 16.19
CA GLY A 24 10.71 3.44 17.35
C GLY A 24 12.23 3.25 17.23
N GLU A 25 12.98 3.65 18.26
CA GLU A 25 14.46 3.65 18.25
C GLU A 25 15.06 2.26 17.93
N ASN A 26 14.50 1.20 18.51
CA ASN A 26 15.02 -0.17 18.39
C ASN A 26 13.97 -1.18 17.91
N LYS A 27 12.78 -0.74 17.47
CA LYS A 27 11.69 -1.64 17.12
C LYS A 27 10.86 -1.13 15.95
N LYS A 28 10.55 -2.05 15.03
CA LYS A 28 9.59 -1.85 13.94
C LYS A 28 8.45 -2.83 14.13
N ILE A 29 7.23 -2.33 14.25
CA ILE A 29 6.02 -3.16 14.41
C ILE A 29 5.04 -2.82 13.30
N ALA A 30 4.66 -3.82 12.52
CA ALA A 30 3.63 -3.73 11.51
C ALA A 30 2.33 -4.35 12.01
N MET A 31 1.21 -3.70 11.76
CA MET A 31 -0.12 -4.23 12.02
C MET A 31 -0.94 -4.13 10.74
N ALA A 32 -1.19 -5.28 10.11
CA ALA A 32 -1.91 -5.36 8.85
C ALA A 32 -3.33 -5.92 9.03
N LYS A 33 -4.28 -5.37 8.28
CA LYS A 33 -5.67 -5.83 8.22
C LYS A 33 -6.30 -5.53 6.87
N ILE A 34 -7.48 -6.12 6.64
CA ILE A 34 -8.32 -5.82 5.49
C ILE A 34 -9.35 -4.75 5.85
N LEU A 35 -9.45 -3.74 4.99
CA LEU A 35 -10.54 -2.77 4.91
C LEU A 35 -11.22 -2.88 3.54
N ARG A 36 -12.30 -2.14 3.33
CA ARG A 36 -13.06 -2.14 2.07
C ARG A 36 -13.40 -0.73 1.60
N SER A 37 -14.17 0.01 2.38
CA SER A 37 -14.69 1.32 1.96
C SER A 37 -13.70 2.46 2.21
N ASP A 38 -13.88 3.58 1.49
CA ASP A 38 -13.11 4.81 1.75
C ASP A 38 -13.36 5.31 3.19
N GLU A 39 -14.58 5.14 3.70
CA GLU A 39 -14.98 5.56 5.03
C GLU A 39 -14.26 4.74 6.11
N GLU A 40 -14.11 3.43 5.91
CA GLU A 40 -13.32 2.56 6.79
C GLU A 40 -11.85 2.97 6.79
N ILE A 41 -11.26 3.20 5.61
CA ILE A 41 -9.87 3.66 5.46
C ILE A 41 -9.65 4.99 6.18
N LEU A 42 -10.53 5.98 5.95
CA LEU A 42 -10.44 7.29 6.60
C LEU A 42 -10.64 7.19 8.13
N GLY A 43 -11.53 6.32 8.58
CA GLY A 43 -11.76 6.08 10.00
C GLY A 43 -10.54 5.50 10.69
N GLU A 44 -9.84 4.55 10.05
CA GLU A 44 -8.63 3.94 10.58
C GLU A 44 -7.41 4.86 10.50
N LEU A 45 -7.27 5.65 9.43
CA LEU A 45 -6.22 6.67 9.33
C LEU A 45 -6.29 7.69 10.47
N LYS A 46 -7.50 8.17 10.79
CA LYS A 46 -7.72 9.10 11.92
C LYS A 46 -7.32 8.51 13.28
N LYS A 47 -7.47 7.20 13.46
CA LYS A 47 -7.07 6.50 14.70
C LYS A 47 -5.56 6.21 14.73
N SER A 48 -4.92 6.13 13.56
CA SER A 48 -3.51 5.72 13.46
C SER A 48 -2.54 6.79 13.96
N ASP A 49 -2.90 8.07 13.86
CA ASP A 49 -2.01 9.23 14.09
C ASP A 49 -0.74 9.20 13.20
N ALA A 50 -0.89 8.67 11.98
CA ALA A 50 0.19 8.63 10.99
C ALA A 50 0.29 9.94 10.21
N GLY A 51 1.51 10.45 10.02
CA GLY A 51 1.77 11.65 9.22
C GLY A 51 1.88 11.40 7.71
N LEU A 52 2.26 10.18 7.33
CA LEU A 52 2.50 9.75 5.95
C LEU A 52 1.65 8.53 5.60
N VAL A 53 1.03 8.58 4.42
CA VAL A 53 0.22 7.50 3.83
C VAL A 53 0.77 7.13 2.45
N ALA A 54 1.29 5.92 2.32
CA ALA A 54 1.67 5.30 1.06
C ALA A 54 0.50 4.50 0.48
N ILE A 55 0.21 4.68 -0.80
CA ILE A 55 -0.93 4.02 -1.46
C ILE A 55 -0.48 3.34 -2.75
N ASP A 56 -0.81 2.06 -2.88
CA ASP A 56 -0.73 1.29 -4.13
C ASP A 56 -1.87 1.66 -5.07
N ALA A 57 -1.76 2.83 -5.68
CA ALA A 57 -2.62 3.27 -6.77
C ALA A 57 -2.01 4.50 -7.45
N PRO A 58 -2.26 4.70 -8.76
CA PRO A 58 -2.04 6.00 -9.39
C PRO A 58 -2.82 7.10 -8.65
N LEU A 59 -2.12 8.13 -8.16
CA LEU A 59 -2.72 9.22 -7.39
C LEU A 59 -3.03 10.47 -8.21
N THR A 60 -2.58 10.50 -9.46
CA THR A 60 -2.77 11.62 -10.40
C THR A 60 -3.18 11.12 -11.78
N PHE A 61 -4.27 10.38 -11.88
CA PHE A 61 -4.73 9.81 -13.15
C PHE A 61 -5.61 10.78 -13.94
N LYS A 62 -5.29 10.95 -15.23
CA LYS A 62 -6.01 11.84 -16.16
C LYS A 62 -6.55 11.12 -17.41
N GLY A 63 -6.61 9.79 -17.38
CA GLY A 63 -7.02 9.00 -18.55
C GLY A 63 -5.88 8.57 -19.47
N GLU A 64 -4.64 8.89 -19.12
CA GLU A 64 -3.43 8.58 -19.88
C GLU A 64 -2.33 8.00 -18.97
N ASN A 65 -1.35 7.33 -19.58
CA ASN A 65 -0.14 6.91 -18.87
C ASN A 65 0.77 8.13 -18.62
N ARG A 66 1.42 8.15 -17.46
CA ARG A 66 2.47 9.09 -17.10
C ARG A 66 3.84 8.44 -17.37
N MET A 67 4.89 9.27 -17.41
CA MET A 67 6.26 8.78 -17.57
C MET A 67 6.64 7.72 -16.54
N CYS A 68 6.27 7.91 -15.26
CA CYS A 68 6.52 6.94 -14.20
C CYS A 68 5.79 5.60 -14.41
N ASP A 69 4.61 5.62 -15.04
CA ASP A 69 3.86 4.39 -15.33
C ASP A 69 4.61 3.52 -16.36
N ASP A 70 5.31 4.16 -17.30
CA ASP A 70 6.14 3.47 -18.29
C ASP A 70 7.47 2.99 -17.68
N GLU A 71 8.09 3.78 -16.80
CA GLU A 71 9.31 3.37 -16.07
C GLU A 71 9.06 2.17 -15.16
N LEU A 72 7.92 2.13 -14.45
CA LEU A 72 7.57 1.03 -13.54
C LEU A 72 7.30 -0.31 -14.27
N ARG A 73 7.18 -0.32 -15.60
CA ARG A 73 7.02 -1.56 -16.38
C ARG A 73 8.17 -2.54 -16.18
N ILE A 74 9.39 -2.05 -15.93
CA ILE A 74 10.55 -2.91 -15.66
C ILE A 74 10.33 -3.77 -14.40
N TYR A 75 9.49 -3.29 -13.47
CA TYR A 75 9.11 -4.02 -12.26
C TYR A 75 7.81 -4.83 -12.43
N GLY A 76 7.15 -4.74 -13.58
CA GLY A 76 5.93 -5.48 -13.90
C GLY A 76 4.63 -4.72 -13.64
N ALA A 77 4.68 -3.38 -13.51
CA ALA A 77 3.47 -2.57 -13.38
C ALA A 77 2.59 -2.65 -14.63
N LEU A 78 1.28 -2.66 -14.42
CA LEU A 78 0.28 -2.61 -15.50
C LEU A 78 -0.05 -1.15 -15.84
N PRO A 79 -0.33 -0.83 -17.11
CA PRO A 79 -0.76 0.52 -17.48
C PRO A 79 -2.06 0.93 -16.76
N PRO A 80 -2.14 2.14 -16.19
CA PRO A 80 -3.35 2.63 -15.50
C PRO A 80 -4.55 2.80 -16.44
N THR A 81 -4.30 2.90 -17.74
CA THR A 81 -5.30 3.00 -18.81
C THR A 81 -5.98 1.67 -19.14
N LEU A 82 -5.53 0.53 -18.60
CA LEU A 82 -6.24 -0.74 -18.72
C LEU A 82 -7.57 -0.67 -17.96
N ARG A 83 -8.67 -1.15 -18.57
CA ARG A 83 -10.05 -1.05 -18.03
C ARG A 83 -10.20 -1.41 -16.55
N GLY A 84 -9.48 -2.44 -16.08
CA GLY A 84 -9.49 -2.84 -14.66
C GLY A 84 -8.74 -1.86 -13.75
N MET A 85 -7.61 -1.33 -14.23
CA MET A 85 -6.76 -0.37 -13.52
C MET A 85 -7.34 1.04 -13.52
N THR A 86 -8.10 1.43 -14.53
CA THR A 86 -8.75 2.75 -14.60
C THR A 86 -9.59 3.03 -13.36
N LYS A 87 -10.38 2.04 -12.89
CA LYS A 87 -11.16 2.17 -11.66
C LYS A 87 -10.30 2.37 -10.41
N LEU A 88 -9.18 1.67 -10.34
CA LEU A 88 -8.20 1.84 -9.25
C LEU A 88 -7.56 3.22 -9.29
N ALA A 89 -7.13 3.67 -10.47
CA ALA A 89 -6.49 4.95 -10.68
C ALA A 89 -7.42 6.15 -10.37
N GLU A 90 -8.69 6.05 -10.79
CA GLU A 90 -9.74 7.03 -10.43
C GLU A 90 -10.00 7.05 -8.92
N ARG A 91 -10.12 5.88 -8.28
CA ARG A 91 -10.32 5.77 -6.84
C ARG A 91 -9.13 6.33 -6.07
N GLY A 92 -7.91 5.96 -6.45
CA GLY A 92 -6.66 6.43 -5.87
C GLY A 92 -6.54 7.95 -5.94
N THR A 93 -6.79 8.53 -7.10
CA THR A 93 -6.81 10.00 -7.31
C THR A 93 -7.83 10.69 -6.40
N LYS A 94 -9.06 10.16 -6.30
CA LYS A 94 -10.10 10.71 -5.42
C LYS A 94 -9.72 10.60 -3.95
N LEU A 95 -9.21 9.45 -3.51
CA LEU A 95 -8.82 9.20 -2.12
C LEU A 95 -7.65 10.11 -1.72
N ALA A 96 -6.60 10.21 -2.55
CA ALA A 96 -5.48 11.12 -2.32
C ALA A 96 -5.94 12.57 -2.20
N GLY A 97 -6.87 13.02 -3.06
CA GLY A 97 -7.46 14.35 -2.97
C GLY A 97 -8.19 14.61 -1.64
N LYS A 98 -8.93 13.61 -1.11
CA LYS A 98 -9.57 13.70 0.21
C LYS A 98 -8.53 13.76 1.33
N LEU A 99 -7.51 12.91 1.28
CA LEU A 99 -6.46 12.82 2.31
C LEU A 99 -5.61 14.09 2.40
N LYS A 100 -5.23 14.67 1.26
CA LYS A 100 -4.51 15.95 1.21
C LYS A 100 -5.31 17.09 1.83
N LYS A 101 -6.63 17.13 1.63
CA LYS A 101 -7.52 18.10 2.29
C LYS A 101 -7.63 17.90 3.81
N LEU A 102 -7.29 16.71 4.30
CA LEU A 102 -7.19 16.38 5.72
C LEU A 102 -5.76 16.52 6.26
N ASN A 103 -4.85 17.15 5.50
CA ASN A 103 -3.45 17.39 5.85
C ASN A 103 -2.59 16.14 6.02
N PHE A 104 -2.97 15.01 5.42
CA PHE A 104 -2.05 13.88 5.30
C PHE A 104 -1.01 14.13 4.21
N GLU A 105 0.25 13.76 4.47
CA GLU A 105 1.21 13.54 3.40
C GLU A 105 0.88 12.21 2.71
N VAL A 106 0.79 12.23 1.38
CA VAL A 106 0.37 11.05 0.60
C VAL A 106 1.35 10.82 -0.54
N ILE A 107 1.88 9.59 -0.59
CA ILE A 107 2.79 9.15 -1.65
C ILE A 107 2.21 7.95 -2.41
N GLU A 108 2.57 7.87 -3.68
CA GLU A 108 2.25 6.74 -4.55
C GLU A 108 3.35 5.69 -4.44
N VAL A 109 2.99 4.42 -4.29
CA VAL A 109 3.94 3.30 -4.18
C VAL A 109 3.49 2.14 -5.07
N PHE A 110 4.44 1.30 -5.50
CA PHE A 110 4.16 0.02 -6.15
C PHE A 110 4.82 -1.10 -5.33
N PRO A 111 4.07 -1.83 -4.49
CA PRO A 111 4.59 -2.81 -3.52
C PRO A 111 5.51 -3.87 -4.13
N THR A 112 5.19 -4.34 -5.35
CA THR A 112 6.04 -5.32 -6.04
C THR A 112 7.42 -4.73 -6.37
N ALA A 113 7.51 -3.45 -6.77
CA ALA A 113 8.79 -2.79 -6.96
C ALA A 113 9.52 -2.60 -5.63
N SER A 114 8.83 -2.15 -4.58
CA SER A 114 9.41 -2.03 -3.23
C SER A 114 10.03 -3.33 -2.75
N ALA A 115 9.28 -4.44 -2.82
CA ALA A 115 9.77 -5.77 -2.43
C ALA A 115 10.99 -6.21 -3.27
N LYS A 116 11.01 -5.92 -4.57
CA LYS A 116 12.15 -6.27 -5.46
C LYS A 116 13.39 -5.45 -5.13
N ILE A 117 13.24 -4.14 -5.00
CA ILE A 117 14.33 -3.19 -4.74
C ILE A 117 14.95 -3.48 -3.37
N LEU A 118 14.13 -3.77 -2.36
CA LEU A 118 14.59 -4.08 -1.01
C LEU A 118 15.12 -5.53 -0.83
N GLY A 119 15.09 -6.35 -1.88
CA GLY A 119 15.58 -7.73 -1.83
C GLY A 119 14.67 -8.72 -1.08
N PHE A 120 13.43 -8.34 -0.80
CA PHE A 120 12.47 -9.19 -0.10
C PHE A 120 11.62 -10.06 -1.03
N TYR A 121 11.49 -9.68 -2.31
CA TYR A 121 10.58 -10.31 -3.27
C TYR A 121 10.78 -11.82 -3.41
N ASP A 122 9.68 -12.55 -3.39
CA ASP A 122 9.61 -13.98 -3.70
C ASP A 122 8.26 -14.28 -4.38
N LYS A 123 8.19 -15.37 -5.16
CA LYS A 123 6.91 -15.81 -5.73
C LYS A 123 5.93 -16.30 -4.66
N LYS A 124 6.44 -16.67 -3.48
CA LYS A 124 5.65 -17.15 -2.35
C LYS A 124 5.54 -16.06 -1.28
N GLU A 125 4.32 -15.60 -1.04
CA GLU A 125 3.99 -14.59 -0.02
C GLU A 125 4.53 -14.96 1.37
N ILE A 126 4.41 -16.24 1.75
CA ILE A 126 4.94 -16.74 3.03
C ILE A 126 6.46 -16.57 3.17
N VAL A 127 7.20 -16.62 2.06
CA VAL A 127 8.66 -16.42 2.08
C VAL A 127 8.96 -14.93 2.27
N MET A 128 8.24 -14.05 1.58
CA MET A 128 8.38 -12.60 1.76
C MET A 128 8.07 -12.18 3.21
N GLN A 129 6.96 -12.68 3.77
CA GLN A 129 6.58 -12.41 5.16
C GLN A 129 7.66 -12.88 6.14
N LYS A 130 8.20 -14.10 5.96
CA LYS A 130 9.31 -14.60 6.78
C LYS A 130 10.55 -13.73 6.68
N ARG A 131 10.89 -13.22 5.50
CA ARG A 131 12.04 -12.32 5.33
C ARG A 131 11.84 -10.99 6.04
N LEU A 132 10.62 -10.43 6.04
CA LEU A 132 10.28 -9.21 6.80
C LEU A 132 10.47 -9.42 8.31
N ILE A 133 9.98 -10.56 8.84
CA ILE A 133 10.15 -10.94 10.24
C ILE A 133 11.64 -11.09 10.57
N SER A 134 12.39 -11.82 9.75
CA SER A 134 13.85 -11.99 9.92
C SER A 134 14.62 -10.67 9.82
N ALA A 135 14.08 -9.67 9.11
CA ALA A 135 14.64 -8.31 9.04
C ALA A 135 14.25 -7.42 10.24
N GLY A 136 13.56 -7.98 11.24
CA GLY A 136 13.21 -7.30 12.48
C GLY A 136 11.90 -6.51 12.44
N ILE A 137 11.02 -6.77 11.47
CA ILE A 137 9.66 -6.22 11.46
C ILE A 137 8.76 -7.19 12.23
N GLY A 138 8.41 -6.82 13.46
CA GLY A 138 7.53 -7.61 14.31
C GLY A 138 6.04 -7.31 14.07
N GLY A 139 5.17 -8.10 14.70
CA GLY A 139 3.71 -8.01 14.56
C GLY A 139 3.15 -8.79 13.36
N LEU A 140 4.02 -9.56 12.68
CA LEU A 140 3.70 -10.36 11.51
C LEU A 140 3.77 -11.87 11.80
N GLU A 141 4.09 -12.27 13.03
CA GLU A 141 4.36 -13.66 13.41
C GLU A 141 3.08 -14.45 13.71
N ASP A 142 2.00 -13.75 14.11
CA ASP A 142 0.80 -14.38 14.67
C ASP A 142 0.03 -15.25 13.66
N ARG A 143 0.13 -14.93 12.36
CA ARG A 143 -0.54 -15.65 11.28
C ARG A 143 0.06 -15.36 9.92
N ILE A 144 -0.29 -16.19 8.94
CA ILE A 144 -0.02 -15.90 7.53
C ILE A 144 -0.89 -14.71 7.09
N LEU A 145 -0.26 -13.68 6.52
CA LEU A 145 -0.96 -12.54 5.93
C LEU A 145 -1.58 -12.93 4.59
N LYS A 146 -2.71 -12.31 4.27
CA LYS A 146 -3.24 -12.34 2.90
C LYS A 146 -2.34 -11.49 2.00
N LYS A 147 -2.39 -11.77 0.71
CA LYS A 147 -1.69 -10.98 -0.31
C LYS A 147 -1.87 -9.48 -0.11
N ASP A 148 -3.11 -8.99 -0.03
CA ASP A 148 -3.36 -7.55 0.04
C ASP A 148 -2.77 -6.94 1.33
N GLU A 149 -2.81 -7.67 2.44
CA GLU A 149 -2.19 -7.25 3.71
C GLU A 149 -0.67 -7.17 3.61
N LEU A 150 -0.04 -8.12 2.93
CA LEU A 150 1.40 -8.15 2.74
C LEU A 150 1.86 -7.07 1.75
N ASP A 151 1.12 -6.84 0.67
CA ASP A 151 1.38 -5.77 -0.28
C ASP A 151 1.25 -4.39 0.43
N ALA A 152 0.29 -4.23 1.35
CA ALA A 152 0.20 -3.04 2.20
C ALA A 152 1.37 -2.87 3.18
N VAL A 153 2.10 -3.94 3.55
CA VAL A 153 3.35 -3.83 4.34
C VAL A 153 4.52 -3.35 3.48
N PHE A 154 4.51 -3.67 2.19
CA PHE A 154 5.53 -3.22 1.22
C PHE A 154 5.21 -1.85 0.60
N ALA A 155 4.01 -1.33 0.80
CA ALA A 155 3.62 0.05 0.50
C ALA A 155 4.21 1.02 1.53
#